data_AF-D7E7K0-F1
#
_entry.id   AF-D7E7K0-F1
#
_cell.length_a   1.000
_cell.length_b   1.000
_cell.length_c   1.000
_cell.angle_alpha   90.00
_cell.angle_beta   90.00
_cell.angle_gamma   90.00
#
_symmetry.space_group_name_H-M   'P 1'
#
loop_
_entity.id
_entity.type
_entity.pdbx_description
1 polymer ?
#
loop_
_entity_poly.entity_id
_entity_poly.type
_entity_poly.pdbx_seq_one_letter_code
_entity_poly.pdbx_strand_id
1 'polypeptide(L)'
;MSEELYSVITGDLIDSSKFVDNEWQKVASLLYESFRIVENEIVPNEAFRYEFEIYRGDSFQCVLKNPEFALKTAIAILTFLQSNPVNNKH
;
A
#
# COMPACT_ATOMS: atom_id res chain seq x y z
N MET A 1 9.23 28.68 11.68
CA MET A 1 8.46 27.47 11.39
C MET A 1 9.42 26.30 11.50
N SER A 2 9.12 25.30 12.32
CA SER A 2 9.87 24.04 12.32
C SER A 2 9.54 23.28 11.03
N GLU A 3 10.53 22.71 10.38
CA GLU A 3 10.30 21.81 9.24
C GLU A 3 9.61 20.54 9.74
N GLU A 4 8.44 20.21 9.17
CA GLU A 4 7.75 18.95 9.46
C GLU A 4 8.33 17.85 8.55
N LEU A 5 8.75 16.74 9.15
CA LEU A 5 9.34 15.61 8.43
C LEU A 5 8.24 14.62 8.04
N TYR A 6 8.21 14.26 6.76
CA TYR A 6 7.27 13.28 6.19
C TYR A 6 8.01 12.08 5.63
N SER A 7 7.29 10.97 5.47
CA SER A 7 7.78 9.84 4.68
C SER A 7 6.76 9.46 3.62
N VAL A 8 7.27 8.98 2.49
CA VAL A 8 6.46 8.50 1.37
C VAL A 8 6.79 7.04 1.17
N ILE A 9 5.75 6.20 1.19
CA ILE A 9 5.85 4.81 0.78
C ILE A 9 5.46 4.77 -0.69
N THR A 10 6.32 4.21 -1.52
CA THR A 10 6.03 3.93 -2.92
C THR A 10 6.17 2.44 -3.18
N GLY A 11 5.41 1.94 -4.15
CA GLY A 11 5.52 0.57 -4.62
C GLY A 11 5.05 0.44 -6.05
N ASP A 12 5.46 -0.65 -6.68
CA ASP A 12 5.11 -0.97 -8.06
C ASP A 12 4.72 -2.45 -8.17
N LEU A 13 3.77 -2.74 -9.05
CA LEU A 13 3.28 -4.07 -9.32
C LEU A 13 4.16 -4.73 -10.38
N ILE A 14 4.95 -5.71 -9.96
CA ILE A 14 5.82 -6.49 -10.87
C ILE A 14 4.95 -7.19 -11.93
N ASP A 15 5.36 -7.08 -13.19
CA ASP A 15 4.68 -7.70 -14.33
C ASP A 15 3.20 -7.29 -14.50
N SER A 16 2.81 -6.13 -13.98
CA SER A 16 1.45 -5.55 -14.06
C SER A 16 0.82 -5.57 -15.45
N SER A 17 1.63 -5.38 -16.50
CA SER A 17 1.23 -5.45 -17.91
C SER A 17 0.62 -6.78 -18.35
N LYS A 18 0.83 -7.85 -17.57
CA LYS A 18 0.27 -9.18 -17.82
C LYS A 18 -1.10 -9.40 -17.16
N PHE A 19 -1.52 -8.49 -16.27
CA PHE A 19 -2.81 -8.62 -15.61
C PHE A 19 -3.95 -8.39 -16.60
N VAL A 20 -4.89 -9.33 -16.62
CA VAL A 20 -6.20 -9.12 -17.25
C VAL A 20 -7.12 -8.32 -16.31
N ASP A 21 -8.16 -7.67 -16.84
CA ASP A 21 -8.99 -6.71 -16.10
C ASP A 21 -9.50 -7.21 -14.73
N ASN A 22 -9.86 -8.49 -14.63
CA ASN A 22 -10.33 -9.11 -13.37
C ASN A 22 -9.22 -9.31 -12.33
N GLU A 23 -8.00 -9.68 -12.76
CA GLU A 23 -6.83 -9.77 -11.89
C GLU A 23 -6.46 -8.39 -11.36
N TRP A 24 -6.54 -7.39 -12.22
CA TRP A 24 -6.22 -6.01 -11.88
C TRP A 24 -7.17 -5.47 -10.80
N GLN A 25 -8.49 -5.65 -10.97
CA GLN A 25 -9.48 -5.28 -9.96
C GLN A 25 -9.23 -5.98 -8.62
N LYS A 26 -8.81 -7.24 -8.66
CA LYS A 26 -8.47 -8.00 -7.45
C LYS A 26 -7.21 -7.45 -6.77
N VAL A 27 -6.16 -7.14 -7.52
CA VAL A 27 -4.93 -6.52 -6.99
C VAL A 27 -5.24 -5.18 -6.34
N ALA A 28 -5.98 -4.31 -7.04
CA ALA A 28 -6.37 -3.00 -6.51
C ALA A 28 -7.17 -3.14 -5.22
N SER A 29 -8.14 -4.06 -5.18
CA SER A 29 -8.94 -4.32 -3.98
C SER A 29 -8.07 -4.78 -2.80
N LEU A 30 -7.12 -5.69 -3.04
CA LEU A 30 -6.20 -6.16 -2.01
C LEU A 30 -5.25 -5.07 -1.53
N LEU A 31 -4.78 -4.20 -2.42
CA LEU A 31 -4.00 -3.02 -2.05
C LEU A 31 -4.82 -2.11 -1.13
N TYR A 32 -6.02 -1.70 -1.53
CA TYR A 32 -6.90 -0.87 -0.69
C TYR A 32 -7.17 -1.50 0.67
N GLU A 33 -7.45 -2.80 0.71
CA GLU A 33 -7.67 -3.54 1.96
C GLU A 33 -6.42 -3.53 2.85
N SER A 34 -5.23 -3.74 2.26
CA SER A 34 -3.97 -3.72 3.01
C SER A 34 -3.74 -2.39 3.71
N PHE A 35 -3.95 -1.26 3.02
CA PHE A 35 -3.80 0.08 3.60
C PHE A 35 -4.84 0.34 4.69
N ARG A 36 -6.09 -0.07 4.45
CA ARG A 36 -7.16 0.04 5.44
C ARG A 36 -6.85 -0.75 6.72
N ILE A 37 -6.29 -1.95 6.61
CA ILE A 37 -5.86 -2.74 7.77
C ILE A 37 -4.72 -2.03 8.51
N VAL A 38 -3.72 -1.51 7.78
CA VAL A 38 -2.62 -0.78 8.44
C VAL A 38 -3.17 0.41 9.23
N GLU A 39 -4.01 1.22 8.60
CA GLU A 39 -4.62 2.41 9.21
C GLU A 39 -5.45 2.08 10.44
N ASN A 40 -6.31 1.06 10.38
CA ASN A 40 -7.23 0.77 11.48
C ASN A 40 -6.65 -0.10 12.59
N GLU A 41 -5.62 -0.91 12.31
CA GLU A 41 -5.21 -2.00 13.22
C GLU A 41 -3.72 -2.01 13.58
N ILE A 42 -2.83 -1.43 12.76
CA ILE A 42 -1.39 -1.63 12.89
C ILE A 42 -0.66 -0.38 13.38
N VAL A 43 -1.05 0.79 12.90
CA VAL A 43 -0.45 2.08 13.28
C VAL A 43 -1.53 3.04 13.78
N PRO A 44 -1.18 4.07 14.56
CA PRO A 44 -2.15 5.08 14.98
C PRO A 44 -2.75 5.80 13.76
N ASN A 45 -4.05 6.10 13.76
CA ASN A 45 -4.72 6.84 12.68
C ASN A 45 -4.00 8.15 12.30
N GLU A 46 -3.40 8.83 13.28
CA GLU A 46 -2.66 10.09 13.10
C GLU A 46 -1.34 9.94 12.33
N ALA A 47 -0.90 8.69 12.09
CA ALA A 47 0.32 8.39 11.35
C ALA A 47 0.19 8.70 9.85
N PHE A 48 -1.02 8.69 9.29
CA PHE A 48 -1.28 8.99 7.89
C PHE A 48 -1.56 10.48 7.69
N ARG A 49 -1.01 11.06 6.61
CA ARG A 49 -1.33 12.43 6.18
C ARG A 49 -2.30 12.45 5.02
N TYR A 50 -2.08 11.58 4.04
CA TYR A 50 -2.90 11.45 2.84
C TYR A 50 -3.24 9.99 2.62
N GLU A 51 -4.45 9.75 2.11
CA GLU A 51 -4.92 8.43 1.73
C GLU A 51 -4.01 7.81 0.65
N PHE A 52 -4.04 6.50 0.58
CA PHE A 52 -3.37 5.73 -0.46
C PHE A 52 -3.92 6.07 -1.85
N GLU A 53 -3.02 6.27 -2.80
CA GLU A 53 -3.36 6.58 -4.19
C GLU A 53 -2.58 5.67 -5.14
N ILE A 54 -3.30 5.06 -6.09
CA ILE A 54 -2.73 4.30 -7.19
C ILE A 54 -2.48 5.25 -8.37
N TYR A 55 -1.25 5.29 -8.86
CA TYR A 55 -0.82 6.15 -9.97
C TYR A 55 -0.45 5.31 -11.19
N ARG A 56 -0.97 5.71 -12.36
CA ARG A 56 -0.55 5.19 -13.68
C ARG A 56 -0.60 3.67 -13.81
N GLY A 57 -1.64 3.06 -13.23
CA GLY A 57 -1.79 1.62 -13.26
C GLY A 57 -0.98 0.96 -12.15
N ASP A 58 0.28 0.65 -12.41
CA ASP A 58 1.05 -0.29 -11.60
C ASP A 58 1.75 0.29 -10.37
N SER A 59 1.96 1.59 -10.36
CA SER A 59 2.59 2.29 -9.24
C SER A 59 1.58 2.76 -8.21
N PHE A 60 2.00 2.83 -6.95
CA PHE A 60 1.21 3.43 -5.89
C PHE A 60 2.06 4.20 -4.91
N GLN A 61 1.43 5.13 -4.19
CA GLN A 61 2.08 5.84 -3.09
C GLN A 61 1.14 6.12 -1.92
N CYS A 62 1.75 6.38 -0.77
CA CYS A 62 1.08 6.84 0.44
C CYS A 62 2.01 7.76 1.23
N VAL A 63 1.46 8.79 1.86
CA VAL A 63 2.23 9.76 2.67
C VAL A 63 1.90 9.59 4.14
N LEU A 64 2.93 9.35 4.94
CA LEU A 64 2.85 9.28 6.39
C LEU A 64 3.37 10.57 7.02
N LYS A 65 2.61 11.05 8.00
CA LYS A 65 2.97 12.18 8.87
C LYS A 65 4.10 11.82 9.83
N ASN A 66 4.18 10.56 10.24
CA ASN A 66 5.14 10.07 11.23
C ASN A 66 6.08 9.04 10.57
N PRO A 67 7.31 9.46 10.17
CA PRO A 67 8.27 8.59 9.48
C PRO A 67 8.65 7.30 10.22
N GLU A 68 8.55 7.28 11.54
CA GLU A 68 8.83 6.11 12.37
C GLU A 68 7.96 4.88 12.01
N PHE A 69 6.78 5.10 11.44
CA PHE A 69 5.88 4.04 11.03
C PHE A 69 6.12 3.54 9.60
N ALA A 70 6.97 4.20 8.80
CA ALA A 70 7.14 3.89 7.38
C ALA A 70 7.52 2.42 7.12
N LEU A 71 8.53 1.94 7.85
CA LEU A 71 9.00 0.56 7.69
C LEU A 71 7.92 -0.45 8.11
N LYS A 72 7.23 -0.19 9.23
CA LYS A 72 6.17 -1.07 9.73
C LYS A 72 5.01 -1.16 8.75
N THR A 73 4.56 -0.02 8.23
CA THR A 73 3.51 0.07 7.21
C THR A 73 3.91 -0.69 5.95
N ALA A 74 5.12 -0.46 5.42
CA ALA A 74 5.60 -1.14 4.22
C ALA A 74 5.67 -2.67 4.39
N ILE A 75 6.19 -3.16 5.53
CA ILE A 75 6.24 -4.60 5.84
C ILE A 75 4.83 -5.18 5.96
N ALA A 76 3.91 -4.48 6.62
CA ALA A 76 2.54 -4.94 6.80
C ALA A 76 1.81 -5.10 5.45
N ILE A 77 1.91 -4.09 4.57
CA ILE A 77 1.33 -4.13 3.21
C ILE A 77 1.93 -5.31 2.43
N LEU A 78 3.27 -5.43 2.41
CA LEU A 78 3.94 -6.50 1.67
C LEU A 78 3.53 -7.89 2.18
N THR A 79 3.46 -8.06 3.50
CA THR A 79 3.07 -9.32 4.14
C THR A 79 1.63 -9.68 3.79
N PHE A 80 0.71 -8.71 3.85
CA PHE A 80 -0.70 -8.90 3.49
C PHE A 80 -0.86 -9.31 2.02
N LEU A 81 -0.17 -8.64 1.10
CA LEU A 81 -0.24 -8.98 -0.32
C LEU A 81 0.33 -10.38 -0.60
N GLN A 82 1.41 -10.77 0.08
CA GLN A 82 2.00 -12.11 -0.07
C GLN A 82 1.12 -13.22 0.50
N SER A 83 0.34 -12.95 1.56
CA SER A 83 -0.61 -13.91 2.11
C SER A 83 -1.89 -14.04 1.28
N ASN A 84 -2.16 -13.12 0.35
CA ASN A 84 -3.37 -13.06 -0.46
C ASN A 84 -3.05 -13.05 -1.96
N PRO A 85 -2.55 -14.16 -2.53
CA PRO A 85 -2.15 -14.20 -3.93
C PRO A 85 -3.33 -13.97 -4.89
N VAL A 86 -3.08 -13.18 -5.92
CA VAL A 86 -4.07 -12.88 -6.97
C VAL A 86 -4.29 -14.09 -7.86
N ASN A 87 -3.22 -14.84 -8.15
CA ASN A 87 -3.23 -16.07 -8.94
C ASN A 87 -3.19 -17.32 -8.07
N ASN A 88 -4.22 -18.16 -8.18
CA ASN A 88 -4.13 -19.55 -7.72
C ASN A 88 -3.30 -20.32 -8.76
N LYS A 89 -1.98 -20.39 -8.57
CA LYS A 89 -1.21 -21.45 -9.20
C LYS A 89 -1.60 -22.77 -8.54
N HIS A 90 -2.51 -23.50 -9.18
CA HIS A 90 -2.59 -24.96 -9.06
C HIS A 90 -2.04 -25.57 -10.34
#